data_AF-X1SJ89-F1
#
_entry.id   AF-X1SJ89-F1
#
_cell.length_a   1.000
_cell.length_b   1.000
_cell.length_c   1.000
_cell.angle_alpha   90.00
_cell.angle_beta   90.00
_cell.angle_gamma   90.00
#
_symmetry.space_group_name_H-M   'P 1'
#
loop_
_entity.id
_entity.type
_entity.pdbx_description
1 polymer ?
#
loop_
_entity_poly.entity_id
_entity_poly.type
_entity_poly.pdbx_seq_one_letter_code
_entity_poly.pdbx_strand_id
1 'polypeptide(L)'
;NCGMRGEVDWPAARDPAASEDCDTDQEFYSYAVNALRIYGTWYCSRSFFDFNLSSISSGLSIVSATLRFVTDVTWNDTVCLQKGIQSIPLTVNDYHAYTGNILGQKVVDEGTNFIDFNSDGLSYLQSVFGRTAKICMRDYDFDYLDVAPGDEGSHIESYFADAPDVNYKPMLTITTG
;
A
#
# COMPACT_ATOMS: atom_id res chain seq x y z
N ASN A 1 -5.61 7.24 0.46
CA ASN A 1 -5.74 6.05 1.33
C ASN A 1 -7.20 5.63 1.33
N CYS A 2 -7.53 4.34 1.38
CA CYS A 2 -8.92 3.87 1.54
C CYS A 2 -9.05 2.99 2.76
N GLY A 3 -10.08 3.19 3.58
CA GLY A 3 -10.28 2.40 4.78
C GLY A 3 -11.69 2.38 5.33
N MET A 4 -11.95 1.38 6.18
CA MET A 4 -13.15 1.28 7.01
C MET A 4 -12.84 1.75 8.42
N ARG A 5 -13.79 2.50 9.00
CA ARG A 5 -13.63 3.13 10.30
C ARG A 5 -14.82 2.85 11.20
N GLY A 6 -14.76 1.76 11.95
CA GLY A 6 -15.69 1.63 13.07
C GLY A 6 -16.51 0.35 13.10
N GLU A 7 -16.02 -0.74 12.51
CA GLU A 7 -16.85 -1.91 12.24
C GLU A 7 -17.05 -2.80 13.47
N VAL A 8 -18.12 -3.60 13.41
CA VAL A 8 -18.55 -4.49 14.50
C VAL A 8 -17.70 -5.77 14.61
N ASP A 9 -17.10 -6.20 13.50
CA ASP A 9 -16.21 -7.35 13.44
C ASP A 9 -15.16 -7.22 12.31
N TRP A 10 -14.20 -8.14 12.31
CA TRP A 10 -13.11 -8.16 11.34
C TRP A 10 -13.55 -8.42 9.89
N PRO A 11 -14.46 -9.36 9.61
CA PRO A 11 -15.02 -9.51 8.27
C PRO A 11 -15.66 -8.23 7.73
N ALA A 12 -16.46 -7.52 8.55
CA ALA A 12 -17.06 -6.25 8.17
C ALA A 12 -16.00 -5.19 7.88
N ALA A 13 -14.95 -5.09 8.70
CA ALA A 13 -13.80 -4.18 8.49
C ALA A 13 -13.04 -4.43 7.17
N ARG A 14 -13.24 -5.57 6.51
CA ARG A 14 -12.64 -5.90 5.21
C ARG A 14 -13.65 -5.97 4.07
N ASP A 15 -14.95 -5.78 4.33
CA ASP A 15 -16.00 -5.94 3.32
C ASP A 15 -16.07 -4.73 2.38
N PRO A 16 -15.75 -4.87 1.09
CA PRO A 16 -15.77 -3.73 0.17
C PRO A 16 -17.13 -3.03 0.03
N ALA A 17 -18.23 -3.72 0.35
CA ALA A 17 -19.56 -3.11 0.36
C ALA A 17 -19.75 -2.11 1.51
N ALA A 18 -18.91 -2.18 2.54
CA ALA A 18 -18.94 -1.33 3.72
C ALA A 18 -17.87 -0.22 3.68
N SER A 19 -17.14 0.00 2.58
CA SER A 19 -16.09 1.02 2.55
C SER A 19 -16.66 2.43 2.78
N GLU A 20 -16.22 3.07 3.86
CA GLU A 20 -16.79 4.35 4.31
C GLU A 20 -15.99 5.56 3.84
N ASP A 21 -14.68 5.40 3.58
CA ASP A 21 -13.79 6.53 3.30
C ASP A 21 -12.65 6.16 2.33
N CYS A 22 -12.43 7.04 1.36
CA CYS A 22 -11.22 7.08 0.55
C CYS A 22 -10.75 8.51 0.48
N ASP A 23 -9.65 8.74 1.17
CA ASP A 23 -9.08 10.04 1.30
C ASP A 23 -8.02 10.26 0.23
N THR A 24 -8.35 11.16 -0.70
CA THR A 24 -7.46 11.61 -1.78
C THR A 24 -6.78 12.93 -1.47
N ASP A 25 -7.18 13.58 -0.38
CA ASP A 25 -6.87 14.99 -0.08
C ASP A 25 -6.14 15.15 1.26
N GLN A 26 -5.71 14.04 1.89
CA GLN A 26 -5.05 14.09 3.20
C GLN A 26 -3.85 15.01 3.23
N GLU A 27 -3.62 15.51 4.45
CA GLU A 27 -2.31 15.96 4.89
C GLU A 27 -1.24 14.97 4.39
N PHE A 28 -0.04 15.47 4.12
CA PHE A 28 1.08 14.73 3.53
C PHE A 28 1.48 13.41 4.23
N TYR A 29 0.82 13.07 5.32
CA TYR A 29 1.05 11.98 6.25
C TYR A 29 -0.30 11.41 6.70
N SER A 30 -0.44 10.08 6.73
CA SER A 30 -1.64 9.41 7.25
C SER A 30 -1.37 7.96 7.66
N TYR A 31 -2.39 7.37 8.29
CA TYR A 31 -2.63 5.95 8.48
C TYR A 31 -2.65 5.18 7.16
N ALA A 32 -1.47 4.89 6.63
CA ALA A 32 -1.29 4.32 5.33
C ALA A 32 -1.79 2.87 5.26
N VAL A 33 -1.56 2.10 6.31
CA VAL A 33 -1.99 0.72 6.40
C VAL A 33 -2.35 0.42 7.84
N ASN A 34 -3.61 0.03 8.06
CA ASN A 34 -4.12 -0.32 9.38
C ASN A 34 -4.79 -1.69 9.35
N ALA A 35 -4.61 -2.43 10.42
CA ALA A 35 -5.41 -3.60 10.77
C ALA A 35 -5.49 -3.68 12.29
N LEU A 36 -6.48 -3.01 12.87
CA LEU A 36 -6.49 -2.74 14.31
C LEU A 36 -7.88 -2.91 14.94
N ARG A 37 -7.86 -3.23 16.23
CA ARG A 37 -9.03 -3.29 17.09
C ARG A 37 -8.85 -2.37 18.29
N ILE A 38 -9.71 -1.38 18.44
CA ILE A 38 -9.66 -0.42 19.56
C ILE A 38 -11.03 -0.37 20.23
N TYR A 39 -11.06 -0.61 21.55
CA TYR A 39 -12.30 -0.59 22.36
C TYR A 39 -13.45 -1.45 21.81
N GLY A 40 -13.11 -2.57 21.16
CA GLY A 40 -14.09 -3.50 20.56
C GLY A 40 -14.49 -3.17 19.13
N THR A 41 -13.95 -2.10 18.56
CA THR A 41 -14.24 -1.61 17.22
C THR A 41 -13.10 -1.96 16.25
N TRP A 42 -13.44 -2.34 15.02
CA TRP A 42 -12.49 -2.86 14.03
C TRP A 42 -12.24 -1.87 12.89
N TYR A 43 -11.00 -1.83 12.43
CA TYR A 43 -10.54 -0.90 11.40
C TYR A 43 -9.58 -1.61 10.45
N CYS A 44 -9.72 -1.35 9.15
CA CYS A 44 -8.74 -1.76 8.16
C CYS A 44 -8.60 -0.69 7.08
N SER A 45 -7.36 -0.27 6.81
CA SER A 45 -7.04 0.69 5.75
C SER A 45 -5.91 0.19 4.87
N ARG A 46 -5.93 0.65 3.62
CA ARG A 46 -5.01 0.26 2.55
C ARG A 46 -4.54 1.49 1.80
N SER A 47 -3.28 1.49 1.40
CA SER A 47 -2.72 2.56 0.58
C SER A 47 -2.59 2.15 -0.88
N PHE A 48 -2.81 3.12 -1.76
CA PHE A 48 -2.72 2.94 -3.20
C PHE A 48 -1.74 3.95 -3.77
N PHE A 49 -0.82 3.48 -4.59
CA PHE A 49 0.23 4.27 -5.22
C PHE A 49 0.12 4.16 -6.74
N ASP A 50 0.34 5.28 -7.42
CA ASP A 50 0.41 5.39 -8.87
C ASP A 50 1.78 5.91 -9.27
N PHE A 51 2.58 5.08 -9.95
CA PHE A 51 3.90 5.45 -10.46
C PHE A 51 3.87 5.57 -11.98
N ASN A 52 4.16 6.75 -12.51
CA ASN A 52 4.21 6.97 -13.95
C ASN A 52 5.50 6.39 -14.55
N LEU A 53 5.38 5.31 -15.34
CA LEU A 53 6.49 4.66 -16.05
C LEU A 53 6.47 4.94 -17.56
N SER A 54 5.75 5.98 -18.01
CA SER A 54 5.63 6.33 -19.44
C SER A 54 6.96 6.69 -20.11
N SER A 55 7.97 7.09 -19.33
CA SER A 55 9.31 7.41 -19.83
C SER A 55 10.20 6.19 -20.06
N ILE A 56 9.82 5.01 -19.56
CA ILE A 56 10.60 3.78 -19.70
C ILE A 56 10.17 3.07 -20.99
N SER A 57 11.11 2.87 -21.91
CA SER A 57 10.83 2.25 -23.20
C SER A 57 10.42 0.79 -23.05
N SER A 58 9.43 0.38 -23.86
CA SER A 58 9.09 -1.03 -24.01
C SER A 58 10.28 -1.78 -24.64
N GLY A 59 10.78 -2.83 -23.97
CA GLY A 59 11.86 -3.68 -24.48
C GLY A 59 13.11 -3.75 -23.59
N LEU A 60 13.23 -2.87 -22.59
CA LEU A 60 14.22 -3.02 -21.53
C LEU A 60 13.81 -4.14 -20.58
N SER A 61 14.77 -4.88 -20.01
CA SER A 61 14.52 -5.84 -18.94
C SER A 61 14.81 -5.24 -17.57
N ILE A 62 13.91 -5.43 -16.60
CA ILE A 62 14.17 -5.07 -15.19
C ILE A 62 15.20 -6.03 -14.59
N VAL A 63 16.24 -5.46 -13.99
CA VAL A 63 17.23 -6.16 -13.15
C VAL A 63 16.77 -6.18 -11.70
N SER A 64 16.32 -5.04 -11.19
CA SER A 64 15.78 -4.89 -9.84
C SER A 64 14.81 -3.71 -9.77
N ALA A 65 13.90 -3.76 -8.80
CA ALA A 65 13.07 -2.64 -8.44
C ALA A 65 12.89 -2.58 -6.92
N THR A 66 12.82 -1.36 -6.38
CA THR A 66 12.68 -1.11 -4.94
C THR A 66 11.72 0.06 -4.72
N LEU A 67 10.73 -0.13 -3.85
CA LEU A 67 9.88 0.95 -3.34
C LEU A 67 10.50 1.50 -2.06
N ARG A 68 10.84 2.79 -2.07
CA ARG A 68 11.19 3.56 -0.88
C ARG A 68 9.98 4.32 -0.37
N PHE A 69 9.75 4.34 0.93
CA PHE A 69 8.76 5.19 1.60
C PHE A 69 9.24 5.51 3.02
N VAL A 70 8.61 6.48 3.68
CA VAL A 70 8.94 6.88 5.04
C VAL A 70 7.73 6.68 5.94
N THR A 71 7.97 6.08 7.10
CA THR A 71 7.02 5.91 8.20
C THR A 71 7.46 6.76 9.38
N ASP A 72 6.53 7.20 10.21
CA ASP A 72 6.81 8.01 11.41
C ASP A 72 6.39 7.28 12.70
N VAL A 73 5.41 6.37 12.62
CA VAL A 73 5.06 5.44 13.71
C VAL A 73 4.84 4.04 13.14
N THR A 74 5.41 3.03 13.81
CA THR A 74 5.18 1.60 13.52
C THR A 74 5.39 0.77 14.78
N TRP A 75 4.69 -0.36 14.87
CA TRP A 75 4.88 -1.38 15.91
C TRP A 75 5.60 -2.65 15.39
N ASN A 76 6.52 -2.48 14.44
CA ASN A 76 7.21 -3.56 13.73
C ASN A 76 6.25 -4.50 12.98
N ASP A 77 5.32 -3.91 12.23
CA ASP A 77 4.34 -4.64 11.44
C ASP A 77 4.89 -5.02 10.05
N THR A 78 4.33 -6.05 9.42
CA THR A 78 4.73 -6.44 8.06
C THR A 78 3.79 -5.84 7.03
N VAL A 79 4.31 -5.07 6.06
CA VAL A 79 3.54 -4.67 4.88
C VAL A 79 3.81 -5.59 3.70
N CYS A 80 2.80 -5.75 2.85
CA CYS A 80 2.94 -6.39 1.54
C CYS A 80 2.41 -5.48 0.43
N LEU A 81 2.96 -5.66 -0.77
CA LEU A 81 2.55 -4.97 -2.00
C LEU A 81 1.77 -5.94 -2.88
N GLN A 82 0.68 -5.49 -3.49
CA GLN A 82 -0.06 -6.20 -4.53
C GLN A 82 -0.33 -5.30 -5.72
N LYS A 83 -0.64 -5.90 -6.88
CA LYS A 83 -1.03 -5.14 -8.07
C LYS A 83 -2.33 -4.39 -7.76
N GLY A 84 -2.29 -3.07 -7.83
CA GLY A 84 -3.47 -2.23 -7.78
C GLY A 84 -4.23 -2.22 -9.11
N ILE A 85 -5.54 -2.05 -9.03
CA ILE A 85 -6.44 -1.81 -10.17
C ILE A 85 -7.34 -0.60 -9.91
N GLN A 86 -6.95 0.25 -8.95
CA GLN A 86 -7.72 1.41 -8.51
C GLN A 86 -7.90 2.43 -9.62
N SER A 87 -9.03 3.15 -9.57
CA SER A 87 -9.31 4.28 -10.44
C SER A 87 -8.41 5.49 -10.16
N ILE A 88 -8.39 6.47 -11.08
CA ILE A 88 -7.75 7.78 -10.89
C ILE A 88 -8.80 8.83 -11.31
N PRO A 89 -9.29 9.67 -10.38
CA PRO A 89 -8.98 9.70 -8.95
C PRO A 89 -9.48 8.46 -8.19
N LEU A 90 -8.87 8.15 -7.05
CA LEU A 90 -9.26 7.05 -6.15
C LEU A 90 -10.64 7.33 -5.54
N THR A 91 -11.46 6.29 -5.35
CA THR A 91 -12.83 6.38 -4.78
C THR A 91 -13.07 5.27 -3.76
N VAL A 92 -14.12 5.39 -2.92
CA VAL A 92 -14.53 4.34 -1.94
C VAL A 92 -14.66 2.94 -2.54
N ASN A 93 -15.06 2.85 -3.80
CA ASN A 93 -15.18 1.56 -4.51
C ASN A 93 -13.83 0.89 -4.77
N ASP A 94 -12.72 1.61 -4.62
CA ASP A 94 -11.37 1.10 -4.84
C ASP A 94 -10.75 0.43 -3.60
N TYR A 95 -11.47 0.36 -2.48
CA TYR A 95 -10.96 -0.30 -1.27
C TYR A 95 -10.47 -1.75 -1.51
N HIS A 96 -11.11 -2.48 -2.42
CA HIS A 96 -10.70 -3.81 -2.88
C HIS A 96 -10.10 -3.84 -4.29
N ALA A 97 -9.68 -2.70 -4.82
CA ALA A 97 -9.11 -2.61 -6.16
C ALA A 97 -7.65 -3.07 -6.19
N TYR A 98 -7.44 -4.35 -5.91
CA TYR A 98 -6.16 -5.03 -6.03
C TYR A 98 -6.34 -6.49 -6.44
N THR A 99 -5.26 -7.12 -6.92
CA THR A 99 -5.29 -8.50 -7.39
C THR A 99 -3.90 -9.14 -7.43
N GLY A 100 -3.86 -10.43 -7.69
CA GLY A 100 -2.64 -11.19 -7.94
C GLY A 100 -1.83 -11.49 -6.68
N ASN A 101 -0.59 -11.95 -6.91
CA ASN A 101 0.34 -12.33 -5.84
C ASN A 101 0.96 -11.10 -5.17
N ILE A 102 1.63 -11.34 -4.03
CA ILE A 102 2.50 -10.35 -3.38
C ILE A 102 3.63 -10.00 -4.34
N LEU A 103 3.85 -8.70 -4.55
CA LEU A 103 4.92 -8.13 -5.36
C LEU A 103 6.21 -7.90 -4.56
N GLY A 104 6.11 -7.82 -3.23
CA GLY A 104 7.19 -7.61 -2.28
C GLY A 104 6.61 -7.41 -0.87
N GLN A 105 7.40 -7.70 0.17
CA GLN A 105 6.99 -7.50 1.57
C GLN A 105 8.19 -7.16 2.45
N LYS A 106 7.94 -6.49 3.58
CA LYS A 106 8.96 -6.13 4.58
C LYS A 106 8.30 -5.87 5.93
N VAL A 107 9.00 -6.25 7.01
CA VAL A 107 8.75 -5.72 8.36
C VAL A 107 9.22 -4.27 8.40
N VAL A 108 8.31 -3.32 8.66
CA VAL A 108 8.60 -1.89 8.61
C VAL A 108 9.13 -1.36 9.93
N ASP A 109 10.15 -0.51 9.85
CA ASP A 109 10.74 0.21 10.97
C ASP A 109 10.30 1.68 10.93
N GLU A 110 10.51 2.45 11.99
CA GLU A 110 10.35 3.90 11.97
C GLU A 110 11.39 4.53 11.03
N GLY A 111 10.97 5.51 10.22
CA GLY A 111 11.83 6.21 9.28
C GLY A 111 11.82 5.61 7.87
N THR A 112 12.98 5.56 7.21
CA THR A 112 13.05 5.20 5.78
C THR A 112 13.04 3.69 5.58
N ASN A 113 12.04 3.23 4.82
CA ASN A 113 11.82 1.83 4.49
C ASN A 113 12.04 1.56 2.99
N PHE A 114 12.43 0.31 2.69
CA PHE A 114 12.68 -0.18 1.34
C PHE A 114 12.06 -1.57 1.16
N ILE A 115 11.19 -1.73 0.17
CA ILE A 115 10.66 -3.03 -0.23
C ILE A 115 11.23 -3.38 -1.60
N ASP A 116 12.03 -4.43 -1.66
CA ASP A 116 12.47 -5.01 -2.92
C ASP A 116 11.35 -5.83 -3.56
N PHE A 117 11.18 -5.67 -4.86
CA PHE A 117 10.19 -6.42 -5.62
C PHE A 117 10.70 -7.83 -5.91
N ASN A 118 9.86 -8.83 -5.64
CA ASN A 118 10.12 -10.22 -5.99
C ASN A 118 9.85 -10.48 -7.49
N SER A 119 10.00 -11.73 -7.95
CA SER A 119 9.81 -12.08 -9.36
C SER A 119 8.44 -11.71 -9.94
N ASP A 120 7.37 -11.80 -9.14
CA ASP A 120 6.02 -11.41 -9.58
C ASP A 120 5.91 -9.89 -9.67
N GLY A 121 6.52 -9.18 -8.71
CA GLY A 121 6.69 -7.73 -8.73
C GLY A 121 7.43 -7.21 -9.95
N LEU A 122 8.60 -7.78 -10.27
CA LEU A 122 9.38 -7.39 -11.44
C LEU A 122 8.60 -7.69 -12.73
N SER A 123 7.98 -8.87 -12.82
CA SER A 123 7.15 -9.24 -13.99
C SER A 123 5.98 -8.28 -14.19
N TYR A 124 5.32 -7.87 -13.10
CA TYR A 124 4.25 -6.89 -13.15
C TYR A 124 4.75 -5.53 -13.64
N LEU A 125 5.78 -4.96 -12.99
CA LEU A 125 6.34 -3.65 -13.36
C LEU A 125 6.78 -3.63 -14.84
N GLN A 126 7.43 -4.69 -15.29
CA GLN A 126 7.85 -4.87 -16.68
C GLN A 126 6.65 -4.85 -17.64
N SER A 127 5.53 -5.48 -17.28
CA SER A 127 4.32 -5.54 -18.10
C SER A 127 3.61 -4.19 -18.28
N VAL A 128 3.95 -3.19 -17.45
CA VAL A 128 3.35 -1.85 -17.47
C VAL A 128 4.35 -0.74 -17.83
N PHE A 129 5.51 -1.07 -18.40
CA PHE A 129 6.38 -0.09 -19.04
C PHE A 129 5.63 0.71 -20.10
N GLY A 130 5.88 2.02 -20.17
CA GLY A 130 5.11 2.95 -21.00
C GLY A 130 3.74 3.33 -20.41
N ARG A 131 3.38 2.86 -19.21
CA ARG A 131 2.10 3.12 -18.53
C ARG A 131 2.29 3.48 -17.06
N THR A 132 1.19 3.65 -16.33
CA THR A 132 1.20 3.82 -14.87
C THR A 132 1.22 2.46 -14.18
N ALA A 133 2.18 2.23 -13.30
CA ALA A 133 2.16 1.11 -12.36
C ALA A 133 1.29 1.48 -11.15
N LYS A 134 0.27 0.65 -10.90
CA LYS A 134 -0.66 0.76 -9.78
C LYS A 134 -0.30 -0.26 -8.70
N ILE A 135 -0.14 0.18 -7.47
CA ILE A 135 0.28 -0.69 -6.35
C ILE A 135 -0.66 -0.47 -5.18
N CYS A 136 -1.15 -1.55 -4.59
CA CYS A 136 -1.83 -1.54 -3.31
C CYS A 136 -0.83 -2.01 -2.23
N MET A 137 -0.74 -1.31 -1.12
CA MET A 137 0.00 -1.71 0.07
C MET A 137 -1.00 -2.06 1.17
N ARG A 138 -0.77 -3.22 1.79
CA ARG A 138 -1.65 -3.83 2.78
C ARG A 138 -0.86 -4.33 3.96
N ASP A 139 -1.54 -4.49 5.09
CA ASP A 139 -1.00 -5.21 6.22
C ASP A 139 -0.91 -6.69 5.83
N TYR A 140 0.24 -7.31 6.05
CA TYR A 140 0.43 -8.71 5.69
C TYR A 140 -0.19 -9.66 6.72
N ASP A 141 0.09 -9.42 8.00
CA ASP A 141 -0.18 -10.39 9.08
C ASP A 141 -1.68 -10.55 9.35
N PHE A 142 -2.46 -9.48 9.15
CA PHE A 142 -3.89 -9.44 9.43
C PHE A 142 -4.72 -9.28 8.15
N ASP A 143 -4.48 -8.25 7.34
CA ASP A 143 -5.32 -8.00 6.16
C ASP A 143 -5.06 -9.02 5.05
N TYR A 144 -3.81 -9.25 4.65
CA TYR A 144 -3.50 -10.22 3.59
C TYR A 144 -3.82 -11.67 3.99
N LEU A 145 -3.38 -12.10 5.18
CA LEU A 145 -3.61 -13.46 5.67
C LEU A 145 -5.04 -13.72 6.17
N ASP A 146 -5.86 -12.69 6.27
CA ASP A 146 -7.22 -12.76 6.81
C ASP A 146 -7.25 -13.32 8.24
N VAL A 147 -6.48 -12.67 9.11
CA VAL A 147 -6.43 -12.99 10.53
C VAL A 147 -6.88 -11.76 11.29
N ALA A 148 -7.86 -11.92 12.18
CA ALA A 148 -8.33 -10.80 12.98
C ALA A 148 -7.21 -10.32 13.92
N PRO A 149 -6.91 -9.01 13.96
CA PRO A 149 -5.94 -8.46 14.91
C PRO A 149 -6.42 -8.61 16.36
N GLY A 150 -5.46 -8.66 17.27
CA GLY A 150 -5.72 -8.48 18.70
C GLY A 150 -6.05 -7.04 19.05
N ASP A 151 -6.15 -6.73 20.34
CA ASP A 151 -6.29 -5.35 20.77
C ASP A 151 -5.06 -4.54 20.33
N GLU A 152 -5.32 -3.36 19.77
CA GLU A 152 -4.37 -2.39 19.23
C GLU A 152 -3.63 -2.80 17.92
N GLY A 153 -3.67 -4.07 17.50
CA GLY A 153 -3.32 -4.55 16.15
C GLY A 153 -2.05 -3.97 15.49
N SER A 154 -2.11 -3.78 14.17
CA SER A 154 -1.06 -3.17 13.33
C SER A 154 -1.42 -1.74 12.95
N HIS A 155 -0.40 -0.87 13.01
CA HIS A 155 -0.56 0.55 12.77
C HIS A 155 0.63 1.16 12.05
N ILE A 156 0.45 1.48 10.77
CA ILE A 156 1.54 1.94 9.91
C ILE A 156 1.16 3.27 9.28
N GLU A 157 1.79 4.32 9.80
CA GLU A 157 1.65 5.66 9.26
C GLU A 157 2.74 5.94 8.25
N SER A 158 2.41 6.55 7.10
CA SER A 158 3.39 6.85 6.06
C SER A 158 3.15 8.18 5.37
N TYR A 159 4.21 8.75 4.82
CA TYR A 159 4.16 9.92 3.98
C TYR A 159 3.70 9.61 2.54
N PHE A 160 2.98 10.54 1.92
CA PHE A 160 2.44 10.42 0.57
C PHE A 160 3.08 11.41 -0.43
N ALA A 161 2.50 11.50 -1.63
CA ALA A 161 3.03 12.30 -2.74
C ALA A 161 3.16 13.80 -2.43
N ASP A 162 2.32 14.31 -1.52
CA ASP A 162 2.29 15.72 -1.14
C ASP A 162 3.24 16.07 0.02
N ALA A 163 4.11 15.14 0.43
CA ALA A 163 5.13 15.41 1.44
C ALA A 163 5.98 16.65 1.12
N PRO A 164 6.19 17.55 2.09
CA PRO A 164 6.94 18.78 1.85
C PRO A 164 8.41 18.49 1.55
N ASP A 165 8.99 17.48 2.22
CA ASP A 165 10.32 16.98 1.91
C ASP A 165 10.23 15.89 0.81
N VAL A 166 10.98 16.09 -0.28
CA VAL A 166 11.09 15.13 -1.38
C VAL A 166 11.62 13.77 -0.94
N ASN A 167 12.40 13.72 0.13
CA ASN A 167 12.94 12.47 0.68
C ASN A 167 11.88 11.62 1.36
N TYR A 168 10.76 12.23 1.78
CA TYR A 168 9.65 11.54 2.42
C TYR A 168 8.63 11.01 1.41
N LYS A 169 8.68 11.50 0.17
CA LYS A 169 7.81 11.01 -0.90
C LYS A 169 8.12 9.55 -1.25
N PRO A 170 7.08 8.71 -1.41
CA PRO A 170 7.24 7.38 -1.97
C PRO A 170 7.93 7.42 -3.33
N MET A 171 8.92 6.56 -3.53
CA MET A 171 9.74 6.54 -4.74
C MET A 171 9.97 5.10 -5.20
N LEU A 172 9.62 4.83 -6.45
CA LEU A 172 9.92 3.57 -7.13
C LEU A 172 11.22 3.72 -7.93
N THR A 173 12.25 2.97 -7.54
CA THR A 173 13.51 2.87 -8.28
C THR A 173 13.50 1.60 -9.11
N ILE A 174 13.82 1.71 -10.40
CA ILE A 174 13.93 0.57 -11.32
C ILE A 174 15.31 0.60 -11.96
N THR A 175 16.04 -0.52 -11.86
CA THR A 175 17.29 -0.75 -12.59
C THR A 175 17.00 -1.62 -13.81
N THR A 176 17.44 -1.18 -14.99
CA THR A 176 17.27 -1.92 -16.25
C THR A 176 18.61 -2.40 -16.79
N GLY A 177 18.58 -3.49 -17.58
CA GLY A 177 19.72 -4.08 -18.26
C GLY A 177 19.75 -3.79 -19.75
#